data_AF-A0A937MFQ8-F1
#
_entry.id   AF-A0A937MFQ8-F1
#
_cell.length_a   1.000
_cell.length_b   1.000
_cell.length_c   1.000
_cell.angle_alpha   90.00
_cell.angle_beta   90.00
_cell.angle_gamma   90.00
#
_symmetry.space_group_name_H-M   'P 1'
#
loop_
_entity.id
_entity.type
_entity.pdbx_description
1 polymer ?
#
loop_
_entity_poly.entity_id
_entity_poly.type
_entity_poly.pdbx_seq_one_letter_code
_entity_poly.pdbx_strand_id
1 'polypeptide(L)'
;MFVTLDEISGFHSQNVFQHDAWIDYSEQKLNEFLCLVLARKLQIPQAYSFLSVYSKQIFLPASRSKALKILDIGGGVGQVFPALRHLMNVTRGKMGIDYTVIDNDKACQRGREIFSGNRPIYLSDNGAKTSVRDILLETDQVQFKTTTKGYEADIEVLICTITLLYIDDLSDIIALIEKKKPKFVFFTYFLTNGGEQSISLAQVFPDLNAYTDVTAHSATQITSSLMDLGYESMTATGNYDVEDVEGFSETLKQLHPGVRLIDLCFSSID
;
A
#
# COMPACT_ATOMS: atom_id res chain seq x y z
N MET A 1 -22.28 1.39 1.32
CA MET A 1 -21.24 2.38 1.70
C MET A 1 -20.32 2.57 0.51
N PHE A 2 -20.04 3.81 0.12
CA PHE A 2 -19.13 4.15 -0.97
C PHE A 2 -17.88 4.72 -0.33
N VAL A 3 -16.72 4.13 -0.58
CA VAL A 3 -15.46 4.72 -0.12
C VAL A 3 -14.96 5.62 -1.22
N THR A 4 -14.98 6.93 -0.98
CA THR A 4 -14.08 7.88 -1.63
C THR A 4 -13.22 8.45 -0.53
N LEU A 5 -11.92 8.67 -0.77
CA LEU A 5 -11.04 9.20 0.28
C LEU A 5 -11.51 10.57 0.79
N ASP A 6 -12.19 11.34 -0.05
CA ASP A 6 -12.77 12.63 0.30
C ASP A 6 -14.10 12.52 1.09
N GLU A 7 -14.77 11.35 1.10
CA GLU A 7 -16.04 11.10 1.80
C GLU A 7 -15.91 10.18 3.03
N ILE A 8 -14.72 9.63 3.33
CA ILE A 8 -14.46 8.98 4.62
C ILE A 8 -14.61 10.06 5.70
N SER A 9 -15.69 9.96 6.49
CA SER A 9 -16.01 10.94 7.52
C SER A 9 -14.91 10.97 8.57
N GLY A 10 -14.08 12.02 8.55
CA GLY A 10 -12.94 12.12 9.48
C GLY A 10 -11.70 12.80 8.93
N PHE A 11 -11.59 13.10 7.63
CA PHE A 11 -10.47 13.93 7.18
C PHE A 11 -10.54 15.32 7.84
N HIS A 12 -9.84 15.50 8.96
CA HIS A 12 -9.93 16.69 9.79
C HIS A 12 -9.53 17.92 8.97
N SER A 13 -10.45 18.88 8.88
CA SER A 13 -10.24 20.19 8.24
C SER A 13 -9.17 21.07 8.91
N GLN A 14 -8.49 20.58 9.95
CA GLN A 14 -7.38 21.26 10.62
C GLN A 14 -6.02 20.59 10.37
N ASN A 15 -6.00 19.36 9.86
CA ASN A 15 -4.80 18.59 9.51
C ASN A 15 -4.80 18.39 8.00
N VAL A 16 -4.24 19.35 7.27
CA VAL A 16 -4.15 19.27 5.80
C VAL A 16 -3.19 18.14 5.46
N PHE A 17 -3.73 16.96 5.15
CA PHE A 17 -2.96 15.91 4.51
C PHE A 17 -2.32 16.49 3.25
N GLN A 18 -1.00 16.48 3.19
CA GLN A 18 -0.28 17.06 2.07
C GLN A 18 -0.27 16.08 0.91
N HIS A 19 -1.41 16.01 0.19
CA HIS A 19 -1.60 15.14 -0.96
C HIS A 19 -0.42 15.22 -1.95
N ASP A 20 0.10 16.42 -2.18
CA ASP A 20 1.22 16.64 -3.09
C ASP A 20 2.51 15.98 -2.56
N ALA A 21 2.80 16.07 -1.26
CA ALA A 21 3.94 15.39 -0.65
C ALA A 21 3.81 13.85 -0.70
N TRP A 22 2.60 13.32 -0.51
CA TRP A 22 2.33 11.88 -0.66
C TRP A 22 2.52 11.40 -2.11
N ILE A 23 2.04 12.18 -3.08
CA ILE A 23 2.22 11.89 -4.51
C ILE A 23 3.71 11.91 -4.87
N ASP A 24 4.45 12.93 -4.44
CA ASP A 24 5.88 13.06 -4.69
C ASP A 24 6.68 11.90 -4.07
N TYR A 25 6.40 11.56 -2.82
CA TYR A 25 7.02 10.41 -2.16
C TYR A 25 6.71 9.10 -2.89
N SER A 26 5.45 8.85 -3.21
CA SER A 26 5.00 7.64 -3.93
C SER A 26 5.68 7.52 -5.29
N GLU A 27 5.79 8.63 -6.00
CA GLU A 27 6.49 8.71 -7.28
C GLU A 27 8.00 8.50 -7.14
N GLN A 28 8.63 9.08 -6.12
CA GLN A 28 10.04 8.85 -5.81
C GLN A 28 10.30 7.36 -5.56
N LYS A 29 9.49 6.70 -4.73
CA LYS A 29 9.63 5.26 -4.45
C LYS A 29 9.42 4.40 -5.67
N LEU A 30 8.45 4.76 -6.52
CA LEU A 30 8.27 4.12 -7.82
C LEU A 30 9.52 4.27 -8.70
N ASN A 31 10.08 5.48 -8.82
CA ASN A 31 11.26 5.73 -9.63
C ASN A 31 12.51 5.02 -9.09
N GLU A 32 12.71 5.02 -7.77
CA GLU A 32 13.78 4.25 -7.10
C GLU A 32 13.69 2.77 -7.49
N PHE A 33 12.51 2.17 -7.38
CA PHE A 33 12.29 0.77 -7.77
C PHE A 33 12.59 0.53 -9.26
N LEU A 34 12.03 1.36 -10.15
CA LEU A 34 12.21 1.21 -11.59
C LEU A 34 13.68 1.34 -12.01
N CYS A 35 14.41 2.28 -11.42
CA CYS A 35 15.85 2.43 -11.63
C CYS A 35 16.62 1.16 -11.25
N LEU A 36 16.25 0.51 -10.15
CA LEU A 36 16.89 -0.74 -9.71
C LEU A 36 16.56 -1.92 -10.65
N VAL A 37 15.31 -2.02 -11.14
CA VAL A 37 14.90 -3.03 -12.16
C VAL A 37 15.74 -2.86 -13.41
N LEU A 38 15.78 -1.63 -13.93
CA LEU A 38 16.43 -1.30 -15.21
C LEU A 38 17.94 -1.46 -15.17
N ALA A 39 18.57 -1.14 -14.04
CA ALA A 39 19.99 -1.36 -13.86
C ALA A 39 20.37 -2.85 -13.84
N ARG A 40 19.39 -3.78 -13.91
CA ARG A 40 19.55 -5.22 -13.65
C ARG A 40 20.23 -5.49 -12.30
N LYS A 41 20.11 -4.52 -11.39
CA LYS A 41 20.76 -4.54 -10.08
C LYS A 41 19.85 -5.14 -9.02
N LEU A 42 18.55 -5.30 -9.28
CA LEU A 42 17.66 -6.02 -8.36
C LEU A 42 18.02 -7.50 -8.33
N GLN A 43 18.84 -7.84 -7.34
CA GLN A 43 18.73 -9.16 -6.76
C GLN A 43 17.39 -9.21 -6.02
N ILE A 44 16.74 -10.38 -6.02
CA ILE A 44 15.45 -10.62 -5.35
C ILE A 44 15.39 -10.02 -3.92
N PRO A 45 16.45 -10.06 -3.08
CA PRO A 45 16.50 -9.40 -1.77
C PRO A 45 16.28 -7.88 -1.75
N GLN A 46 16.65 -7.17 -2.82
CA GLN A 46 16.49 -5.71 -2.91
C GLN A 46 15.13 -5.32 -3.47
N ALA A 47 14.50 -6.17 -4.28
CA ALA A 47 13.10 -5.98 -4.68
C ALA A 47 12.17 -6.16 -3.47
N TYR A 48 12.63 -6.96 -2.50
CA TYR A 48 11.96 -7.18 -1.24
C TYR A 48 11.93 -5.96 -0.32
N SER A 49 12.86 -5.01 -0.35
CA SER A 49 12.77 -3.84 0.56
C SER A 49 11.67 -2.84 0.19
N PHE A 50 11.17 -2.89 -1.05
CA PHE A 50 10.09 -2.01 -1.55
C PHE A 50 8.67 -2.50 -1.24
N LEU A 51 8.55 -3.72 -0.72
CA LEU A 51 7.29 -4.30 -0.29
C LEU A 51 7.42 -4.72 1.16
N SER A 52 6.36 -4.55 1.94
CA SER A 52 6.35 -5.07 3.31
C SER A 52 6.67 -6.57 3.30
N VAL A 53 7.29 -7.06 4.39
CA VAL A 53 7.77 -8.46 4.52
C VAL A 53 6.67 -9.48 4.18
N TYR A 54 5.40 -9.10 4.37
CA TYR A 54 4.25 -10.00 4.26
C TYR A 54 3.56 -10.01 2.90
N SER A 55 3.64 -8.91 2.14
CA SER A 55 3.33 -8.94 0.71
C SER A 55 4.06 -10.14 0.06
N LYS A 56 5.32 -10.35 0.40
CA LYS A 56 6.18 -11.43 -0.14
C LYS A 56 5.66 -12.83 0.14
N GLN A 57 5.11 -13.07 1.34
CA GLN A 57 4.74 -14.41 1.80
C GLN A 57 3.34 -14.83 1.33
N ILE A 58 2.45 -13.88 1.09
CA ILE A 58 1.01 -14.14 0.94
C ILE A 58 0.55 -14.05 -0.53
N PHE A 59 1.35 -13.43 -1.41
CA PHE A 59 1.13 -13.58 -2.85
C PHE A 59 1.37 -15.01 -3.36
N LEU A 60 2.10 -15.85 -2.62
CA LEU A 60 2.28 -17.27 -2.97
C LEU A 60 0.97 -18.08 -2.86
N PRO A 61 0.19 -17.95 -1.77
CA PRO A 61 -1.20 -18.43 -1.68
C PRO A 61 -2.16 -17.77 -2.68
N ALA A 62 -2.11 -16.44 -2.82
CA ALA A 62 -3.02 -15.71 -3.72
C ALA A 62 -2.79 -16.03 -5.22
N SER A 63 -1.58 -16.40 -5.61
CA SER A 63 -1.20 -16.82 -6.97
C SER A 63 -1.60 -18.24 -7.36
N ARG A 64 -2.43 -18.94 -6.56
CA ARG A 64 -3.06 -20.20 -7.00
C ARG A 64 -4.11 -19.95 -8.10
N SER A 65 -4.55 -18.71 -8.29
CA SER A 65 -5.41 -18.26 -9.39
C SER A 65 -4.60 -17.98 -10.67
N LYS A 66 -5.22 -18.13 -11.85
CA LYS A 66 -4.58 -17.83 -13.16
C LYS A 66 -4.32 -16.33 -13.37
N ALA A 67 -5.10 -15.50 -12.70
CA ALA A 67 -4.95 -14.06 -12.65
C ALA A 67 -5.24 -13.60 -11.22
N LEU A 68 -4.68 -12.46 -10.83
CA LEU A 68 -4.87 -11.89 -9.51
C LEU A 68 -5.56 -10.54 -9.63
N LYS A 69 -6.67 -10.35 -8.91
CA LYS A 69 -7.40 -9.08 -8.84
C LYS A 69 -7.12 -8.37 -7.52
N ILE A 70 -6.45 -7.22 -7.60
CA ILE A 70 -5.97 -6.45 -6.45
C ILE A 70 -6.68 -5.09 -6.40
N LEU A 71 -7.19 -4.74 -5.22
CA LEU A 71 -7.64 -3.39 -4.88
C LEU A 71 -6.67 -2.78 -3.87
N ASP A 72 -6.08 -1.63 -4.21
CA ASP A 72 -5.13 -0.89 -3.39
C ASP A 72 -5.74 0.45 -2.98
N ILE A 73 -6.13 0.56 -1.71
CA ILE A 73 -6.73 1.75 -1.12
C ILE A 73 -5.62 2.67 -0.63
N GLY A 74 -5.67 3.92 -1.07
CA GLY A 74 -4.62 4.92 -0.84
C GLY A 74 -3.26 4.52 -1.41
N GLY A 75 -3.29 3.81 -2.55
CA GLY A 75 -2.10 3.31 -3.24
C GLY A 75 -1.25 4.40 -3.91
N GLY A 76 -1.54 5.68 -3.71
CA GLY A 76 -0.82 6.81 -4.27
C GLY A 76 -0.85 6.81 -5.79
N VAL A 77 0.34 6.79 -6.39
CA VAL A 77 0.50 6.70 -7.85
C VAL A 77 0.61 5.26 -8.34
N GLY A 78 0.36 4.26 -7.49
CA GLY A 78 0.44 2.84 -7.82
C GLY A 78 1.85 2.25 -7.68
N GLN A 79 2.68 2.79 -6.78
CA GLN A 79 4.09 2.42 -6.60
C GLN A 79 4.31 0.94 -6.22
N VAL A 80 3.32 0.31 -5.59
CA VAL A 80 3.38 -1.10 -5.17
C VAL A 80 3.30 -2.03 -6.38
N PHE A 81 2.55 -1.67 -7.42
CA PHE A 81 2.25 -2.56 -8.54
C PHE A 81 3.50 -3.04 -9.31
N PRO A 82 4.48 -2.20 -9.68
CA PRO A 82 5.68 -2.67 -10.39
C PRO A 82 6.54 -3.64 -9.57
N ALA A 83 6.63 -3.43 -8.25
CA ALA A 83 7.32 -4.35 -7.35
C ALA A 83 6.61 -5.71 -7.28
N LEU A 84 5.29 -5.69 -7.16
CA LEU A 84 4.47 -6.91 -7.22
C LEU A 84 4.65 -7.65 -8.54
N ARG A 85 4.56 -6.93 -9.66
CA ARG A 85 4.71 -7.52 -10.98
C ARG A 85 6.08 -8.18 -11.15
N HIS A 86 7.13 -7.48 -10.76
CA HIS A 86 8.49 -8.01 -10.82
C HIS A 86 8.61 -9.32 -10.03
N LEU A 87 8.12 -9.36 -8.78
CA LEU A 87 8.16 -10.58 -7.97
C LEU A 87 7.34 -11.72 -8.57
N MET A 88 6.15 -11.44 -9.11
CA MET A 88 5.33 -12.47 -9.75
C MET A 88 6.02 -13.04 -11.00
N ASN A 89 6.63 -12.17 -11.82
CA ASN A 89 7.40 -12.59 -13.00
C ASN A 89 8.55 -13.53 -12.63
N VAL A 90 9.28 -13.20 -11.56
CA VAL A 90 10.43 -14.00 -11.11
C VAL A 90 10.01 -15.32 -10.48
N THR A 91 8.90 -15.35 -9.73
CA THR A 91 8.50 -16.53 -8.94
C THR A 91 7.56 -17.50 -9.67
N ARG A 92 6.70 -17.01 -10.57
CA ARG A 92 5.61 -17.78 -11.20
C ARG A 92 5.58 -17.67 -12.73
N GLY A 93 6.39 -16.79 -13.34
CA GLY A 93 6.32 -16.49 -14.77
C GLY A 93 5.16 -15.56 -15.13
N LYS A 94 4.59 -15.72 -16.33
CA LYS A 94 3.54 -14.82 -16.86
C LYS A 94 2.17 -15.09 -16.22
N MET A 95 1.93 -14.52 -15.04
CA MET A 95 0.59 -14.40 -14.42
C MET A 95 -0.04 -13.04 -14.80
N GLY A 96 -1.35 -12.98 -15.02
CA GLY A 96 -2.05 -11.70 -15.23
C GLY A 96 -2.36 -11.01 -13.90
N ILE A 97 -2.16 -9.70 -13.82
CA ILE A 97 -2.54 -8.89 -12.65
C ILE A 97 -3.50 -7.80 -13.11
N ASP A 98 -4.69 -7.78 -12.51
CA ASP A 98 -5.65 -6.66 -12.59
C ASP A 98 -5.52 -5.85 -11.31
N TYR A 99 -4.89 -4.67 -11.42
CA TYR A 99 -4.55 -3.84 -10.28
C TYR A 99 -5.38 -2.56 -10.31
N THR A 100 -6.19 -2.32 -9.28
CA THR A 100 -6.96 -1.08 -9.15
C THR A 100 -6.46 -0.28 -7.96
N VAL A 101 -6.03 0.96 -8.20
CA VAL A 101 -5.75 1.95 -7.17
C VAL A 101 -7.01 2.78 -6.92
N ILE A 102 -7.39 2.90 -5.65
CA ILE A 102 -8.35 3.90 -5.17
C ILE A 102 -7.58 4.99 -4.45
N ASP A 103 -7.46 6.17 -5.05
CA ASP A 103 -6.84 7.34 -4.41
C ASP A 103 -7.60 8.63 -4.77
N ASN A 104 -7.19 9.78 -4.23
CA ASN A 104 -7.71 11.08 -4.62
C ASN A 104 -7.47 11.39 -6.11
N ASP A 105 -8.20 12.38 -6.65
CA ASP A 105 -8.17 12.72 -8.08
C ASP A 105 -6.76 13.05 -8.59
N LYS A 106 -5.97 13.81 -7.82
CA LYS A 106 -4.61 14.22 -8.20
C LYS A 106 -3.68 13.01 -8.30
N ALA A 107 -3.69 12.14 -7.28
CA ALA A 107 -2.86 10.92 -7.26
C ALA A 107 -3.25 9.98 -8.41
N CYS A 108 -4.55 9.78 -8.62
CA CYS A 108 -5.07 8.98 -9.73
C CYS A 108 -4.70 9.54 -11.11
N GLN A 109 -4.81 10.86 -11.30
CA GLN A 109 -4.37 11.51 -12.53
C GLN A 109 -2.88 11.29 -12.76
N ARG A 110 -2.06 11.51 -11.73
CA ARG A 110 -0.63 11.34 -11.81
C ARG A 110 -0.21 9.91 -12.12
N GLY A 111 -0.84 8.94 -11.49
CA GLY A 111 -0.69 7.52 -11.80
C GLY A 111 -1.02 7.21 -13.26
N ARG A 112 -2.16 7.71 -13.79
CA ARG A 112 -2.51 7.52 -15.21
C ARG A 112 -1.43 8.07 -16.16
N GLU A 113 -0.88 9.24 -15.88
CA GLU A 113 0.20 9.85 -16.69
C GLU A 113 1.47 9.01 -16.69
N ILE A 114 1.84 8.44 -15.52
CA ILE A 114 3.02 7.60 -15.37
C ILE A 114 2.83 6.27 -16.14
N PHE A 115 1.69 5.63 -15.97
CA PHE A 115 1.41 4.29 -16.54
C PHE A 115 0.94 4.31 -18.00
N SER A 116 0.53 5.46 -18.55
CA SER A 116 0.18 5.55 -19.98
C SER A 116 1.39 5.47 -20.93
N GLY A 117 2.62 5.45 -20.40
CA GLY A 117 3.85 5.19 -21.16
C GLY A 117 4.44 6.38 -21.90
N ASN A 118 3.88 7.59 -21.76
CA ASN A 118 4.42 8.80 -22.38
C ASN A 118 5.55 9.45 -21.58
N ARG A 119 5.78 8.98 -20.35
CA ARG A 119 6.79 9.52 -19.47
C ARG A 119 8.09 8.71 -19.55
N PRO A 120 9.20 9.29 -20.04
CA PRO A 120 10.49 8.64 -19.97
C PRO A 120 10.96 8.56 -18.52
N ILE A 121 11.38 7.37 -18.10
CA ILE A 121 12.15 7.15 -16.88
C ILE A 121 13.61 7.38 -17.24
N TYR A 122 14.27 8.29 -16.52
CA TYR A 122 15.68 8.60 -16.73
C TYR A 122 16.54 7.82 -15.74
N LEU A 123 17.40 6.94 -16.24
CA LEU A 123 18.50 6.41 -15.44
C LEU A 123 19.53 7.52 -15.29
N SER A 124 19.88 7.86 -14.04
CA SER A 124 20.73 9.00 -13.68
C SER A 124 22.08 9.02 -14.41
N ASP A 125 22.55 7.88 -14.94
CA ASP A 125 23.95 7.76 -15.36
C ASP A 125 24.15 7.38 -16.85
N ASN A 126 23.13 6.94 -17.60
CA ASN A 126 23.36 6.34 -18.94
C ASN A 126 22.44 6.81 -20.08
N GLY A 127 21.56 7.79 -19.87
CA GLY A 127 20.73 8.35 -20.96
C GLY A 127 19.76 7.36 -21.64
N ALA A 128 19.68 6.11 -21.16
CA ALA A 128 18.72 5.14 -21.64
C ALA A 128 17.32 5.59 -21.21
N LYS A 129 16.49 5.91 -22.19
CA LYS A 129 15.07 6.18 -22.01
C LYS A 129 14.32 4.86 -22.10
N THR A 130 13.53 4.58 -21.09
CA THR A 130 12.55 3.48 -21.10
C THR A 130 11.28 3.99 -20.44
N SER A 131 10.16 3.36 -20.74
CA SER A 131 8.88 3.69 -20.13
C SER A 131 8.51 2.65 -19.08
N VAL A 132 7.64 3.04 -18.13
CA VAL A 132 7.02 2.08 -17.19
C VAL A 132 6.36 0.94 -17.96
N ARG A 133 5.75 1.25 -19.11
CA ARG A 133 5.11 0.27 -19.99
C ARG A 133 6.08 -0.78 -20.55
N ASP A 134 7.34 -0.43 -20.83
CA ASP A 134 8.34 -1.39 -21.32
C ASP A 134 8.81 -2.37 -20.23
N ILE A 135 8.66 -1.97 -18.97
CA ILE A 135 8.98 -2.80 -17.79
C ILE A 135 7.81 -3.73 -17.45
N LEU A 136 6.59 -3.33 -17.78
CA LEU A 136 5.37 -4.10 -17.56
C LEU A 136 5.03 -4.99 -18.77
N LEU A 137 4.32 -6.09 -18.55
CA LEU A 137 3.87 -6.93 -19.68
C LEU A 137 2.58 -6.35 -20.27
N GLU A 138 2.39 -6.49 -21.58
CA GLU A 138 1.22 -5.96 -22.32
C GLU A 138 -0.14 -6.44 -21.79
N THR A 139 -0.18 -7.52 -21.01
CA THR A 139 -1.41 -8.12 -20.47
C THR A 139 -1.88 -7.50 -19.16
N ASP A 140 -1.08 -6.62 -18.56
CA ASP A 140 -1.37 -6.09 -17.23
C ASP A 140 -2.07 -4.74 -17.32
N GLN A 141 -3.04 -4.53 -16.45
CA GLN A 141 -3.79 -3.28 -16.39
C GLN A 141 -3.72 -2.71 -14.98
N VAL A 142 -3.25 -1.46 -14.90
CA VAL A 142 -3.42 -0.62 -13.70
C VAL A 142 -4.56 0.34 -13.97
N GLN A 143 -5.60 0.25 -13.15
CA GLN A 143 -6.73 1.16 -13.16
C GLN A 143 -6.60 2.13 -12.00
N PHE A 144 -6.92 3.41 -12.24
CA PHE A 144 -6.95 4.45 -11.22
C PHE A 144 -8.36 4.98 -11.12
N LYS A 145 -8.97 4.87 -9.93
CA LYS A 145 -10.33 5.33 -9.65
C LYS A 145 -10.33 6.13 -8.35
N THR A 146 -11.28 7.04 -8.20
CA THR A 146 -11.41 7.84 -6.98
C THR A 146 -12.50 7.34 -6.04
N THR A 147 -13.22 6.31 -6.49
CA THR A 147 -14.30 5.71 -5.74
C THR A 147 -14.37 4.21 -6.00
N THR A 148 -14.83 3.48 -4.99
CA THR A 148 -15.25 2.08 -5.12
C THR A 148 -16.66 1.94 -5.73
N LYS A 149 -17.38 3.05 -5.99
CA LYS A 149 -18.71 3.04 -6.61
C LYS A 149 -18.68 2.44 -8.02
N GLY A 150 -19.54 1.46 -8.26
CA GLY A 150 -19.59 0.72 -9.53
C GLY A 150 -18.40 -0.21 -9.77
N TYR A 151 -17.51 -0.36 -8.77
CA TYR A 151 -16.50 -1.40 -8.81
C TYR A 151 -17.18 -2.73 -8.48
N GLU A 152 -17.60 -3.49 -9.49
CA GLU A 152 -18.30 -4.78 -9.32
C GLU A 152 -17.37 -6.00 -9.41
N ALA A 153 -16.06 -5.79 -9.63
CA ALA A 153 -15.14 -6.91 -9.75
C ALA A 153 -14.96 -7.65 -8.41
N ASP A 154 -14.92 -8.99 -8.49
CA ASP A 154 -14.48 -9.83 -7.38
C ASP A 154 -13.04 -9.48 -7.02
N ILE A 155 -12.82 -9.06 -5.78
CA ILE A 155 -11.48 -8.70 -5.31
C ILE A 155 -10.89 -9.96 -4.67
N GLU A 156 -9.68 -10.32 -5.04
CA GLU A 156 -8.97 -11.40 -4.34
C GLU A 156 -8.10 -10.85 -3.23
N VAL A 157 -7.49 -9.69 -3.44
CA VAL A 157 -6.58 -9.06 -2.50
C VAL A 157 -6.98 -7.59 -2.30
N LEU A 158 -7.19 -7.20 -1.04
CA LEU A 158 -7.29 -5.81 -0.63
C LEU A 158 -6.01 -5.38 0.08
N ILE A 159 -5.43 -4.26 -0.36
CA ILE A 159 -4.26 -3.63 0.25
C ILE A 159 -4.66 -2.25 0.75
N CYS A 160 -4.20 -1.90 1.95
CA CYS A 160 -4.26 -0.55 2.50
C CYS A 160 -2.87 -0.23 3.06
N THR A 161 -2.15 0.71 2.44
CA THR A 161 -0.75 1.00 2.77
C THR A 161 -0.62 2.38 3.38
N ILE A 162 -0.33 2.47 4.69
CA ILE A 162 -0.27 3.74 5.44
C ILE A 162 -1.63 4.48 5.49
N THR A 163 -2.56 4.23 4.57
CA THR A 163 -3.82 4.95 4.40
C THR A 163 -4.73 4.85 5.62
N LEU A 164 -4.70 3.73 6.34
CA LEU A 164 -5.46 3.58 7.57
C LEU A 164 -5.10 4.63 8.63
N LEU A 165 -3.89 5.21 8.58
CA LEU A 165 -3.47 6.25 9.52
C LEU A 165 -4.24 7.57 9.35
N TYR A 166 -4.90 7.76 8.21
CA TYR A 166 -5.67 8.98 7.88
C TYR A 166 -7.19 8.73 7.89
N ILE A 167 -7.63 7.53 8.29
CA ILE A 167 -9.03 7.14 8.30
C ILE A 167 -9.50 7.13 9.74
N ASP A 168 -10.22 8.16 10.19
CA ASP A 168 -10.69 8.20 11.58
C ASP A 168 -11.66 7.05 11.90
N ASP A 169 -12.53 6.72 10.95
CA ASP A 169 -13.51 5.66 11.11
C ASP A 169 -13.19 4.46 10.23
N LEU A 170 -12.74 3.37 10.87
CA LEU A 170 -12.46 2.11 10.20
C LEU A 170 -13.74 1.43 9.66
N SER A 171 -14.94 1.86 10.05
CA SER A 171 -16.21 1.23 9.67
C SER A 171 -16.40 1.16 8.15
N ASP A 172 -15.95 2.18 7.41
CA ASP A 172 -16.02 2.22 5.95
C ASP A 172 -15.16 1.14 5.30
N ILE A 173 -13.95 0.92 5.83
CA ILE A 173 -13.04 -0.13 5.35
C ILE A 173 -13.58 -1.51 5.71
N ILE A 174 -14.11 -1.68 6.93
CA ILE A 174 -14.73 -2.95 7.35
C ILE A 174 -15.97 -3.26 6.49
N ALA A 175 -16.83 -2.29 6.22
CA ALA A 175 -18.00 -2.45 5.36
C ALA A 175 -17.61 -2.76 3.91
N LEU A 176 -16.51 -2.17 3.40
CA LEU A 176 -15.96 -2.52 2.10
C LEU A 176 -15.51 -3.99 2.07
N ILE A 177 -14.81 -4.45 3.10
CA ILE A 177 -14.35 -5.85 3.24
C ILE A 177 -15.54 -6.80 3.33
N GLU A 178 -16.52 -6.52 4.18
CA GLU A 178 -17.76 -7.31 4.31
C GLU A 178 -18.48 -7.44 2.96
N LYS A 179 -18.61 -6.33 2.23
CA LYS A 179 -19.30 -6.29 0.94
C LYS A 179 -18.53 -7.02 -0.16
N LYS A 180 -17.19 -6.88 -0.18
CA LYS A 180 -16.35 -7.39 -1.27
C LYS A 180 -15.76 -8.75 -1.03
N LYS A 181 -15.73 -9.19 0.23
CA LYS A 181 -15.23 -10.49 0.68
C LYS A 181 -13.90 -10.86 0.02
N PRO A 182 -12.87 -9.97 0.07
CA PRO A 182 -11.56 -10.30 -0.48
C PRO A 182 -11.01 -11.55 0.20
N LYS A 183 -10.29 -12.40 -0.54
CA LYS A 183 -9.65 -13.59 0.06
C LYS A 183 -8.55 -13.21 1.03
N PHE A 184 -7.83 -12.14 0.74
CA PHE A 184 -6.74 -11.62 1.56
C PHE A 184 -6.91 -10.13 1.81
N VAL A 185 -6.65 -9.71 3.04
CA VAL A 185 -6.63 -8.30 3.45
C VAL A 185 -5.27 -7.98 4.05
N PHE A 186 -4.67 -6.88 3.58
CA PHE A 186 -3.39 -6.38 4.04
C PHE A 186 -3.51 -4.95 4.53
N PHE A 187 -3.10 -4.76 5.79
CA PHE A 187 -2.88 -3.43 6.34
C PHE A 187 -1.40 -3.29 6.63
N THR A 188 -0.72 -2.48 5.83
CA THR A 188 0.72 -2.28 5.99
C THR A 188 1.01 -0.94 6.65
N TYR A 189 2.07 -0.89 7.45
CA TYR A 189 2.43 0.30 8.22
C TYR A 189 1.28 0.76 9.15
N PHE A 190 0.57 -0.19 9.77
CA PHE A 190 -0.49 0.09 10.73
C PHE A 190 0.11 0.58 12.04
N LEU A 191 -0.28 1.78 12.48
CA LEU A 191 0.17 2.37 13.73
C LEU A 191 -0.80 1.97 14.83
N THR A 192 -0.33 1.13 15.75
CA THR A 192 -1.10 0.71 16.92
C THR A 192 -0.52 1.33 18.18
N ASN A 193 -1.41 1.68 19.10
CA ASN A 193 -1.08 2.02 20.47
C ASN A 193 -2.13 1.36 21.39
N GLY A 194 -1.89 1.29 22.69
CA GLY A 194 -2.87 0.80 23.68
C GLY A 194 -4.13 1.66 23.82
N GLY A 195 -4.29 2.71 23.00
CA GLY A 195 -5.44 3.61 22.90
C GLY A 195 -5.29 4.59 21.73
N GLU A 196 -6.34 5.37 21.43
CA GLU A 196 -6.30 6.40 20.38
C GLU A 196 -5.40 7.56 20.79
N GLN A 197 -4.36 7.83 19.99
CA GLN A 197 -3.47 8.98 20.17
C GLN A 197 -3.14 9.60 18.82
N SER A 198 -3.10 10.93 18.79
CA SER A 198 -2.66 11.74 17.65
C SER A 198 -1.13 11.74 17.60
N ILE A 199 -0.54 11.29 16.49
CA ILE A 199 0.92 11.21 16.32
C ILE A 199 1.31 11.99 15.07
N SER A 200 2.31 12.87 15.16
CA SER A 200 2.77 13.62 14.00
C SER A 200 3.42 12.68 12.98
N LEU A 201 2.89 12.67 11.76
CA LEU A 201 3.42 11.84 10.68
C LEU A 201 4.87 12.19 10.34
N ALA A 202 5.31 13.43 10.49
CA ALA A 202 6.71 13.81 10.31
C ALA A 202 7.65 13.11 11.31
N GLN A 203 7.14 12.65 12.46
CA GLN A 203 7.89 11.81 13.41
C GLN A 203 7.90 10.34 12.97
N VAL A 204 6.89 9.91 12.19
CA VAL A 204 6.71 8.54 11.68
C VAL A 204 7.32 8.35 10.27
N PHE A 205 7.46 9.41 9.49
CA PHE A 205 7.98 9.38 8.13
C PHE A 205 8.65 10.73 7.88
N PRO A 206 9.89 10.96 8.37
CA PRO A 206 10.55 12.26 8.26
C PRO A 206 10.82 12.69 6.82
N ASP A 207 10.93 11.72 5.90
CA ASP A 207 11.06 11.97 4.46
C ASP A 207 9.72 12.40 3.82
N LEU A 208 8.59 12.07 4.44
CA LEU A 208 7.33 12.73 4.16
C LEU A 208 7.42 14.09 4.85
N ASN A 209 7.63 15.17 4.08
CA ASN A 209 7.51 16.55 4.55
C ASN A 209 6.07 16.93 4.97
N ALA A 210 5.28 15.96 5.41
CA ALA A 210 3.89 16.08 5.80
C ALA A 210 3.80 16.27 7.32
N TYR A 211 3.40 17.47 7.72
CA TYR A 211 3.13 17.85 9.11
C TYR A 211 1.66 17.59 9.47
N THR A 212 1.21 16.35 9.30
CA THR A 212 -0.17 15.96 9.58
C THR A 212 -0.15 15.04 10.78
N ASP A 213 -1.05 15.24 11.75
CA ASP A 213 -1.23 14.22 12.77
C ASP A 213 -2.06 13.06 12.22
N VAL A 214 -1.71 11.85 12.63
CA VAL A 214 -2.40 10.60 12.28
C VAL A 214 -3.03 9.94 13.48
N THR A 215 -4.07 9.16 13.22
CA THR A 215 -4.80 8.39 14.21
C THR A 215 -4.15 7.02 14.36
N ALA A 216 -3.65 6.71 15.56
CA ALA A 216 -3.26 5.34 15.90
C ALA A 216 -4.52 4.53 16.23
N HIS A 217 -4.75 3.46 15.50
CA HIS A 217 -5.91 2.59 15.71
C HIS A 217 -5.58 1.37 16.58
N SER A 218 -6.58 0.82 17.25
CA SER A 218 -6.43 -0.42 18.01
C SER A 218 -6.29 -1.62 17.07
N ALA A 219 -5.12 -2.27 17.08
CA ALA A 219 -4.92 -3.54 16.36
C ALA A 219 -5.92 -4.62 16.82
N THR A 220 -6.31 -4.60 18.10
CA THR A 220 -7.30 -5.54 18.65
C THR A 220 -8.69 -5.30 18.05
N GLN A 221 -9.09 -4.03 17.89
CA GLN A 221 -10.39 -3.69 17.32
C GLN A 221 -10.50 -4.15 15.87
N ILE A 222 -9.53 -3.81 15.03
CA ILE A 222 -9.56 -4.20 13.61
C ILE A 222 -9.47 -5.72 13.43
N THR A 223 -8.68 -6.40 14.28
CA THR A 223 -8.58 -7.87 14.29
C THR A 223 -9.92 -8.50 14.67
N SER A 224 -10.57 -8.01 15.73
CA SER A 224 -11.87 -8.53 16.18
C SER A 224 -12.94 -8.34 15.10
N SER A 225 -13.02 -7.15 14.50
CA SER A 225 -13.97 -6.86 13.42
C SER A 225 -13.78 -7.78 12.22
N LEU A 226 -12.54 -8.11 11.84
CA LEU A 226 -12.29 -9.03 10.73
C LEU A 226 -12.56 -10.49 11.09
N MET A 227 -12.29 -10.90 12.33
CA MET A 227 -12.67 -12.23 12.82
C MET A 227 -14.18 -12.43 12.82
N ASP A 228 -14.95 -11.42 13.21
CA ASP A 228 -16.43 -11.44 13.14
C ASP A 228 -16.94 -11.59 11.70
N LEU A 229 -16.17 -11.14 10.71
CA LEU A 229 -16.44 -11.32 9.28
C LEU A 229 -15.93 -12.67 8.72
N GLY A 230 -15.40 -13.56 9.56
CA GLY A 230 -14.91 -14.88 9.13
C GLY A 230 -13.49 -14.88 8.57
N TYR A 231 -12.67 -13.90 8.94
CA TYR A 231 -11.24 -13.88 8.61
C TYR A 231 -10.40 -14.42 9.76
N GLU A 232 -9.34 -15.14 9.41
CA GLU A 232 -8.29 -15.52 10.36
C GLU A 232 -7.09 -14.58 10.23
N SER A 233 -6.56 -14.12 11.36
CA SER A 233 -5.27 -13.44 11.38
C SER A 233 -4.19 -14.47 11.05
N MET A 234 -3.54 -14.31 9.91
CA MET A 234 -2.43 -15.18 9.54
C MET A 234 -1.15 -14.76 10.21
N THR A 235 -0.96 -13.45 10.45
CA THR A 235 0.20 -12.89 11.13
C THR A 235 -0.08 -11.47 11.59
N ALA A 236 0.34 -11.15 12.82
CA ALA A 236 0.63 -9.79 13.26
C ALA A 236 2.09 -9.77 13.72
N THR A 237 2.98 -9.07 13.00
CA THR A 237 4.34 -8.85 13.52
C THR A 237 4.58 -7.39 13.79
N GLY A 238 5.17 -7.15 14.95
CA GLY A 238 5.46 -5.84 15.48
C GLY A 238 6.65 -5.85 16.42
N ASN A 239 7.77 -6.39 15.98
CA ASN A 239 9.07 -5.78 16.24
C ASN A 239 9.77 -5.79 14.89
N TYR A 240 9.55 -4.69 14.15
CA TYR A 240 10.51 -4.21 13.18
C TYR A 240 11.87 -4.08 13.91
N ASP A 241 12.63 -5.18 14.02
CA ASP A 241 14.08 -5.16 14.19
C ASP A 241 14.62 -4.89 12.79
N VAL A 242 14.59 -3.61 12.44
CA VAL A 242 14.89 -3.15 11.09
C VAL A 242 16.35 -2.81 11.04
N GLU A 243 17.17 -3.74 10.57
CA GLU A 243 18.48 -3.38 10.02
C GLU A 243 18.34 -2.44 8.80
N ASP A 244 17.14 -2.33 8.19
CA ASP A 244 16.88 -1.44 7.03
C ASP A 244 16.22 -0.08 7.40
N VAL A 245 15.86 0.16 8.67
CA VAL A 245 15.29 1.44 9.14
C VAL A 245 15.78 1.72 10.57
N GLU A 246 17.09 1.53 10.81
CA GLU A 246 17.73 1.49 12.13
C GLU A 246 17.51 2.76 13.00
N GLY A 247 17.24 3.92 12.41
CA GLY A 247 16.98 5.16 13.17
C GLY A 247 15.52 5.35 13.61
N PHE A 248 14.59 4.61 13.00
CA PHE A 248 13.16 4.94 13.00
C PHE A 248 12.39 4.33 14.18
N SER A 249 12.54 3.03 14.39
CA SER A 249 11.88 2.31 15.50
C SER A 249 12.38 2.80 16.85
N GLU A 250 13.68 3.10 16.97
CA GLU A 250 14.29 3.67 18.19
C GLU A 250 13.71 5.05 18.53
N THR A 251 13.65 5.97 17.56
CA THR A 251 13.11 7.33 17.78
C THR A 251 11.63 7.28 18.17
N LEU A 252 10.82 6.46 17.49
CA LEU A 252 9.40 6.29 17.84
C LEU A 252 9.19 5.63 19.20
N LYS A 253 9.97 4.59 19.53
CA LYS A 253 9.91 3.92 20.84
C LYS A 253 10.33 4.86 21.98
N GLN A 254 11.30 5.73 21.73
CA GLN A 254 11.77 6.73 22.70
C GLN A 254 10.76 7.88 22.90
N LEU A 255 10.19 8.40 21.81
CA LEU A 255 9.24 9.51 21.88
C LEU A 255 7.86 9.08 22.35
N HIS A 256 7.41 7.87 21.99
CA HIS A 256 6.06 7.37 22.27
C HIS A 256 6.08 5.92 22.78
N PRO A 257 6.41 5.70 24.07
CA PRO A 257 6.46 4.37 24.66
C PRO A 257 5.11 3.66 24.58
N GLY A 258 4.99 2.69 23.67
CA GLY A 258 3.76 1.90 23.46
C GLY A 258 3.22 1.94 22.04
N VAL A 259 3.66 2.92 21.24
CA VAL A 259 3.36 2.97 19.82
C VAL A 259 4.18 1.92 19.08
N ARG A 260 3.52 1.20 18.17
CA ARG A 260 4.16 0.22 17.29
C ARG A 260 3.64 0.43 15.88
N LEU A 261 4.55 0.37 14.92
CA LEU A 261 4.20 0.16 13.53
C LEU A 261 4.18 -1.34 13.29
N ILE A 262 3.10 -1.87 12.70
CA ILE A 262 2.93 -3.30 12.44
C ILE A 262 2.34 -3.52 11.05
N ASP A 263 2.57 -4.70 10.49
CA ASP A 263 1.79 -5.19 9.37
C ASP A 263 0.76 -6.19 9.90
N LEU A 264 -0.49 -6.05 9.44
CA LEU A 264 -1.56 -7.00 9.72
C LEU A 264 -1.99 -7.70 8.43
N CYS A 265 -2.09 -9.02 8.47
CA CYS A 265 -2.64 -9.80 7.37
C CYS A 265 -3.72 -10.78 7.83
N PHE A 266 -4.77 -10.85 7.02
CA PHE A 266 -5.93 -11.70 7.23
C PHE A 266 -6.25 -12.51 5.97
N SER A 267 -6.73 -13.73 6.17
CA SER A 267 -7.28 -14.59 5.11
C SER A 267 -8.72 -14.99 5.43
N SER A 268 -9.57 -15.04 4.42
CA SER A 268 -10.88 -15.69 4.50
C SER A 268 -10.72 -17.18 4.85
N ILE A 269 -11.58 -17.71 5.71
CA ILE A 269 -11.59 -19.13 6.11
C ILE A 269 -12.09 -20.04 4.98
N ASP A 270 -12.91 -19.50 4.07
CA ASP A 270 -13.56 -20.23 2.95
C ASP A 270 -12.64 -20.58 1.77
#